data_AF-A0A934GYI3-F1
#
_entry.id   AF-A0A934GYI3-F1
#
_cell.length_a   1.000
_cell.length_b   1.000
_cell.length_c   1.000
_cell.angle_alpha   90.00
_cell.angle_beta   90.00
_cell.angle_gamma   90.00
#
_symmetry.space_group_name_H-M   'P 1'
#
loop_
_entity.id
_entity.type
_entity.pdbx_description
1 polymer ?
#
loop_
_entity_poly.entity_id
_entity_poly.type
_entity_poly.pdbx_seq_one_letter_code
_entity_poly.pdbx_strand_id
1 'polypeptide(L)' 'MDEKQFQLLMEELTKIRNLLILNASKVGATSPEISKTINVSDSRVRQILTATGGKKKKALPNNQEPGN' A
#
# COMPACT_ATOMS: atom_id res chain seq x y z
N MET A 1 0.89 -28.72 7.53
CA MET A 1 1.44 -27.45 7.02
C MET A 1 2.60 -27.09 7.91
N ASP A 2 3.78 -26.87 7.35
CA ASP A 2 4.94 -26.40 8.12
C ASP A 2 4.88 -24.87 8.31
N GLU A 3 5.73 -24.36 9.21
CA GLU A 3 5.78 -22.92 9.52
C GLU A 3 6.03 -22.06 8.27
N LYS A 4 6.87 -22.52 7.32
CA LYS A 4 7.18 -21.75 6.12
C LYS A 4 5.97 -21.64 5.21
N GLN A 5 5.23 -22.74 5.03
CA GLN A 5 4.00 -22.76 4.26
C GLN A 5 2.93 -21.85 4.88
N PHE A 6 2.84 -21.82 6.20
CA PHE A 6 1.90 -20.93 6.90
C PHE A 6 2.26 -19.45 6.65
N GLN A 7 3.53 -19.09 6.78
CA GLN A 7 3.97 -17.71 6.56
C GLN A 7 3.72 -17.25 5.12
N LEU A 8 4.01 -18.11 4.13
CA LEU A 8 3.71 -17.82 2.72
C LEU A 8 2.21 -17.59 2.50
N LEU A 9 1.36 -18.40 3.12
CA LEU A 9 -0.09 -18.20 3.06
C LEU A 9 -0.49 -16.86 3.67
N MET A 10 0.05 -16.50 4.83
CA MET A 10 -0.26 -15.22 5.49
C MET A 10 0.21 -14.00 4.68
N GLU A 11 1.34 -14.11 3.98
CA GLU A 11 1.82 -13.10 3.04
C GLU A 11 0.88 -12.93 1.85
N GLU A 12 0.44 -14.03 1.23
CA GLU A 12 -0.51 -13.98 0.11
C GLU A 12 -1.86 -13.40 0.53
N LEU A 13 -2.39 -13.81 1.70
CA LEU A 13 -3.62 -13.23 2.25
C LEU A 13 -3.48 -11.72 2.51
N THR A 14 -2.29 -11.28 2.95
CA THR A 14 -1.99 -9.86 3.12
C THR A 14 -2.01 -9.10 1.79
N LYS A 15 -1.44 -9.69 0.72
CA LYS A 15 -1.48 -9.10 -0.64
C LYS A 15 -2.91 -8.97 -1.14
N ILE A 16 -3.71 -10.03 -1.02
CA ILE A 16 -5.13 -10.04 -1.42
C ILE A 16 -5.91 -8.94 -0.68
N ARG A 17 -5.74 -8.84 0.64
CA ARG A 17 -6.39 -7.79 1.44
C ARG A 17 -6.01 -6.39 0.96
N ASN A 18 -4.74 -6.14 0.68
CA ASN A 18 -4.28 -4.84 0.19
C ASN A 18 -4.88 -4.52 -1.19
N LEU A 19 -5.00 -5.51 -2.08
CA LEU A 19 -5.66 -5.35 -3.39
C LEU A 19 -7.15 -5.01 -3.24
N LEU A 20 -7.86 -5.64 -2.30
CA LEU A 20 -9.25 -5.32 -2.01
C LEU A 20 -9.42 -3.87 -1.51
N ILE A 21 -8.52 -3.40 -0.63
CA ILE A 21 -8.50 -2.01 -0.17
C ILE A 21 -8.31 -1.04 -1.34
N LEU A 22 -7.36 -1.33 -2.23
CA LEU A 22 -7.10 -0.50 -3.42
C LEU A 22 -8.29 -0.48 -4.37
N ASN A 23 -8.93 -1.63 -4.60
CA ASN A 23 -10.10 -1.74 -5.48
C ASN A 23 -11.31 -0.99 -4.91
N ALA A 24 -11.59 -1.17 -3.62
CA ALA A 24 -12.67 -0.46 -2.92
C ALA A 24 -12.46 1.06 -2.98
N SER A 25 -11.23 1.53 -2.75
CA SER A 25 -10.91 2.95 -2.89
C SER A 25 -11.09 3.45 -4.34
N LYS A 26 -10.73 2.65 -5.34
CA LYS A 26 -10.91 2.99 -6.77
C LYS A 26 -12.38 3.16 -7.15
N VAL A 27 -13.30 2.39 -6.55
CA VAL A 27 -14.75 2.52 -6.80
C VAL A 27 -15.41 3.61 -5.94
N GLY A 28 -14.62 4.37 -5.16
CA GLY A 28 -15.09 5.53 -4.41
C GLY A 28 -15.42 5.27 -2.94
N ALA A 29 -15.16 4.07 -2.40
CA ALA A 29 -15.39 3.81 -0.99
C ALA A 29 -14.43 4.63 -0.11
N THR A 30 -14.94 5.16 0.99
CA THR A 30 -14.18 5.95 1.95
C THR A 30 -13.37 5.04 2.88
N SER A 31 -12.31 5.58 3.51
CA SER A 31 -11.49 4.79 4.45
C SER A 31 -12.29 4.16 5.61
N PRO A 32 -13.28 4.83 6.24
CA PRO A 32 -14.13 4.23 7.27
C PRO A 32 -14.98 3.06 6.77
N GLU A 33 -15.54 3.15 5.56
CA GLU A 33 -16.34 2.08 4.95
C GLU A 33 -15.49 0.83 4.67
N ILE A 34 -14.30 1.04 4.12
CA ILE A 34 -13.31 -0.02 3.85
C ILE A 34 -12.86 -0.68 5.16
N SER A 35 -12.54 0.13 6.16
CA SER A 35 -12.12 -0.29 7.50
C SER A 35 -13.14 -1.20 8.16
N LYS A 36 -14.42 -0.80 8.16
CA LYS A 36 -15.53 -1.60 8.68
C LYS A 36 -15.74 -2.92 7.92
N THR A 37 -15.55 -2.91 6.60
CA THR A 37 -15.82 -4.08 5.74
C THR A 37 -14.72 -5.13 5.83
N ILE A 38 -13.46 -4.70 5.85
CA ILE A 38 -12.28 -5.58 5.77
C ILE A 38 -11.64 -5.81 7.16
N ASN A 39 -12.23 -5.21 8.21
CA ASN A 39 -11.77 -5.28 9.60
C ASN A 39 -10.30 -4.89 9.74
N VAL A 40 -9.96 -3.69 9.27
CA VAL A 40 -8.63 -3.08 9.37
C VAL A 40 -8.76 -1.64 9.83
N SER A 41 -7.82 -1.13 10.62
CA SER A 41 -7.91 0.26 11.07
C SER A 41 -7.85 1.26 9.92
N ASP A 42 -8.54 2.38 10.05
CA ASP A 42 -8.50 3.48 9.08
C ASP A 42 -7.08 3.97 8.81
N SER A 43 -6.22 3.97 9.83
CA SER A 43 -4.80 4.31 9.71
C SER A 43 -4.10 3.35 8.76
N ARG A 44 -4.37 2.05 8.88
CA ARG A 44 -3.79 1.03 7.99
C ARG A 44 -4.29 1.18 6.56
N VAL A 45 -5.58 1.46 6.36
CA VAL A 45 -6.14 1.77 5.04
C VAL A 45 -5.40 2.94 4.41
N ARG A 46 -5.27 4.07 5.13
CA ARG A 46 -4.53 5.26 4.66
C ARG A 46 -3.06 4.97 4.36
N GLN A 47 -2.38 4.18 5.17
CA GLN A 47 -1.00 3.76 4.89
C GLN A 47 -0.88 2.99 3.58
N ILE A 48 -1.81 2.07 3.30
CA ILE A 48 -1.79 1.27 2.06
C ILE A 48 -2.01 2.16 0.84
N LEU A 49 -2.98 3.08 0.93
CA LEU A 49 -3.29 4.03 -0.14
C LEU A 49 -2.16 5.05 -0.38
N THR A 50 -1.49 5.52 0.68
CA THR A 50 -0.37 6.46 0.56
C THR A 50 0.95 5.78 0.19
N ALA A 51 1.19 4.54 0.60
CA ALA A 51 2.39 3.79 0.19
C ALA A 51 2.41 3.50 -1.32
N THR A 52 1.23 3.40 -1.95
CA THR A 52 1.10 3.26 -3.41
C THR A 52 1.19 4.60 -4.15
N GLY A 53 0.74 5.70 -3.54
CA GLY A 53 0.85 7.07 -4.10
C GLY A 53 2.13 7.83 -3.75
N GLY A 54 2.96 7.31 -2.85
CA GLY A 54 3.96 8.08 -2.08
C GLY A 54 5.40 7.97 -2.54
N LYS A 55 5.71 7.32 -3.67
CA LYS A 55 6.97 7.61 -4.37
C LYS A 55 6.86 8.99 -5.03
N LYS A 56 6.84 10.06 -4.23
CA LYS A 56 7.36 11.34 -4.73
C LYS A 56 8.78 11.01 -5.20
N LYS A 57 9.01 11.13 -6.52
CA LYS A 57 10.35 11.07 -7.11
C LYS A 57 11.28 11.84 -6.18
N LYS A 58 12.26 11.16 -5.56
CA LYS A 58 13.43 11.88 -5.03
C LYS A 58 13.91 12.71 -6.21
N ALA A 59 13.79 14.04 -6.12
CA ALA A 59 14.45 14.92 -7.05
C ALA A 59 15.93 14.48 -7.04
N LEU A 60 16.44 14.05 -8.19
CA LEU A 60 17.85 13.74 -8.35
C LEU A 60 18.63 14.99 -7.92
N PRO A 61 19.70 14.86 -7.10
CA PRO A 61 20.58 15.99 -6.86
C PRO A 61 21.14 16.42 -8.22
N ASN A 62 20.90 17.68 -8.57
CA ASN A 62 21.36 18.31 -9.80
C ASN A 62 22.89 18.40 -9.75
N ASN A 63 23.57 17.40 -10.32
CA ASN A 63 25.03 17.42 -10.45
C ASN A 63 25.42 17.92 -11.85
N GLN A 64 26.18 19.01 -11.85
CA GLN A 64 27.11 19.50 -12.88
C GLN A 64 26.53 20.33 -14.03
N GLU A 65 26.79 21.64 -13.99
CA GLU A 65 27.26 22.36 -15.18
C GLU A 65 28.80 22.44 -15.11
N PRO A 66 29.54 22.13 -16.19
CA PRO A 66 30.94 22.50 -16.31
C PRO A 66 31.00 23.95 -16.78
N GLY A 67 31.38 24.85 -15.87
CA GLY A 67 31.74 26.23 -16.22
C GLY A 67 33.15 26.27 -16.79
N ASN A 68 33.21 26.75 -18.03
CA ASN A 68 34.36 26.87 -18.94
C ASN A 68 35.44 27.85 -18.45
#